data_AF-A0A968SYY4-F1
#
_entry.id   AF-A0A968SYY4-F1
#
_cell.length_a   1.000
_cell.length_b   1.000
_cell.length_c   1.000
_cell.angle_alpha   90.00
_cell.angle_beta   90.00
_cell.angle_gamma   90.00
#
_symmetry.space_group_name_H-M   'P 1'
#
loop_
_entity.id
_entity.type
_entity.pdbx_description
1 polymer ?
#
loop_
_entity_poly.entity_id
_entity_poly.type
_entity_poly.pdbx_seq_one_letter_code
_entity_poly.pdbx_strand_id
1 'polypeptide(L)'
;MPVFEGAEEAIGRILAVRVLELDVAAWLNDGLGRHELPEPVREGLLSNMADEARHDAVLTLAASKFRLSTQQDDQDAAALKADWEAHPDHPLVKAFVLENAVFFVILPFMRLFGDAALRTVARDIAGDETGHAAFHRQLAIDLKLSYSRSLDRLRRKTVEWLFSGVKCSTPFGNQRKFTP
;
A
#
# COMPACT_ATOMS: atom_id res chain seq x y z
N MET A 1 0.89 13.34 23.54
CA MET A 1 0.11 12.14 23.13
C MET A 1 0.89 10.92 23.58
N PRO A 2 0.25 9.83 24.06
CA PRO A 2 1.00 8.61 24.32
C PRO A 2 1.66 8.16 23.01
N VAL A 3 2.97 7.94 23.05
CA VAL A 3 3.72 7.36 21.94
C VAL A 3 3.29 5.91 21.86
N PHE A 4 2.66 5.51 20.75
CA PHE A 4 2.30 4.12 20.53
C PHE A 4 3.58 3.32 20.30
N GLU A 5 3.85 2.34 21.17
CA GLU A 5 5.07 1.53 21.08
C GLU A 5 5.08 0.80 19.72
N GLY A 6 6.19 0.93 19.00
CA GLY A 6 6.37 0.39 17.65
C GLY A 6 5.85 1.27 16.50
N ALA A 7 5.27 2.44 16.78
CA ALA A 7 4.76 3.31 15.71
C ALA A 7 5.87 3.89 14.82
N GLU A 8 7.01 4.27 15.39
CA GLU A 8 8.15 4.80 14.62
C GLU A 8 8.77 3.73 13.72
N GLU A 9 8.92 2.50 14.24
CA GLU A 9 9.36 1.33 13.46
C GLU A 9 8.39 1.02 12.32
N ALA A 10 7.08 1.04 12.59
CA ALA A 10 6.06 0.87 11.56
C ALA A 10 6.12 1.98 10.49
N ILE A 11 6.33 3.25 10.88
CA ILE A 11 6.57 4.33 9.91
C ILE A 11 7.83 4.07 9.08
N GLY A 12 8.91 3.58 9.70
CA GLY A 12 10.12 3.16 9.01
C GLY A 12 9.83 2.12 7.93
N ARG A 13 9.05 1.07 8.24
CA ARG A 13 8.64 0.05 7.26
C ARG A 13 7.68 0.56 6.20
N ILE A 14 6.76 1.46 6.56
CA ILE A 14 5.88 2.13 5.60
C ILE A 14 6.71 2.91 4.58
N LEU A 15 7.70 3.67 5.04
CA LEU A 15 8.64 4.36 4.15
C LEU A 15 9.50 3.35 3.38
N ALA A 16 9.88 2.21 3.96
CA ALA A 16 10.59 1.15 3.24
C ALA A 16 9.77 0.60 2.06
N VAL A 17 8.46 0.41 2.24
CA VAL A 17 7.57 -0.20 1.23
C VAL A 17 7.20 0.71 0.05
N ARG A 18 7.60 2.00 0.08
CA ARG A 18 7.47 2.97 -1.03
C ARG A 18 7.94 2.44 -2.40
N VAL A 19 8.83 1.45 -2.40
CA VAL A 19 9.39 0.85 -3.62
C VAL A 19 8.33 0.15 -4.49
N LEU A 20 7.12 -0.07 -3.95
CA LEU A 20 5.98 -0.64 -4.68
C LEU A 20 5.18 0.40 -5.50
N GLU A 21 5.37 1.71 -5.29
CA GLU A 21 4.59 2.78 -5.97
C GLU A 21 4.71 2.68 -7.49
N LEU A 22 5.94 2.59 -8.01
CA LEU A 22 6.17 2.51 -9.46
C LEU A 22 5.70 1.19 -10.08
N ASP A 23 5.58 0.12 -9.29
CA ASP A 23 5.06 -1.16 -9.78
C ASP A 23 3.57 -1.09 -10.08
N VAL A 24 2.82 -0.29 -9.32
CA VAL A 24 1.41 -0.03 -9.60
C VAL A 24 1.27 0.53 -11.01
N ALA A 25 2.01 1.60 -11.33
CA ALA A 25 1.98 2.20 -12.65
C ALA A 25 2.35 1.18 -13.77
N ALA A 26 3.37 0.36 -13.54
CA ALA A 26 3.77 -0.68 -14.49
C ALA A 26 2.67 -1.75 -14.68
N TRP A 27 1.99 -2.16 -13.61
CA TRP A 27 0.89 -3.12 -13.67
C TRP A 27 -0.36 -2.54 -14.33
N LEU A 28 -0.67 -1.26 -14.11
CA LEU A 28 -1.77 -0.58 -14.80
C LEU A 28 -1.50 -0.54 -16.32
N ASN A 29 -0.27 -0.25 -16.73
CA ASN A 29 0.13 -0.25 -18.14
C ASN A 29 0.05 -1.64 -18.79
N ASP A 30 0.52 -2.69 -18.12
CA ASP A 30 0.38 -4.07 -18.59
C ASP A 30 -1.11 -4.47 -18.66
N GLY A 31 -1.91 -4.04 -17.67
CA GLY A 31 -3.36 -4.19 -17.67
C GLY A 31 -4.04 -3.54 -18.88
N LEU A 32 -3.66 -2.31 -19.22
CA LEU A 32 -4.12 -1.59 -20.41
C LEU A 32 -3.83 -2.37 -21.69
N GLY A 33 -2.65 -2.99 -21.80
CA GLY A 33 -2.25 -3.77 -22.98
C GLY A 33 -3.04 -5.07 -23.16
N ARG A 34 -3.73 -5.56 -22.13
CA ARG A 34 -4.45 -6.85 -22.13
C ARG A 34 -5.94 -6.74 -22.46
N HIS A 35 -6.51 -5.54 -22.40
CA HIS A 35 -7.95 -5.33 -22.57
C HIS A 35 -8.23 -4.14 -23.49
N GLU A 36 -9.23 -4.27 -24.37
CA GLU A 36 -9.78 -3.13 -25.08
C GLU A 36 -10.72 -2.35 -24.16
N LEU A 37 -10.21 -1.29 -23.55
CA LEU A 37 -10.98 -0.41 -22.67
C LEU A 37 -11.53 0.81 -23.42
N PRO A 38 -12.69 1.37 -23.02
CA PRO A 38 -13.16 2.64 -23.54
C PRO A 38 -12.15 3.77 -23.31
N GLU A 39 -12.08 4.75 -24.22
CA GLU A 39 -11.11 5.86 -24.14
C GLU A 39 -11.10 6.57 -22.78
N PRO A 40 -12.25 6.95 -22.18
CA PRO A 40 -12.23 7.63 -20.88
C PRO A 40 -11.63 6.77 -19.75
N VAL A 41 -11.73 5.44 -19.85
CA VAL A 41 -11.13 4.52 -18.87
C VAL A 41 -9.62 4.46 -19.07
N ARG A 42 -9.15 4.50 -20.32
CA ARG A 42 -7.71 4.57 -20.63
C ARG A 42 -7.09 5.86 -20.12
N GLU A 43 -7.73 7.00 -20.37
CA GLU A 43 -7.29 8.30 -19.88
C GLU A 43 -7.22 8.33 -18.35
N GLY A 44 -8.23 7.76 -17.66
CA GLY A 44 -8.23 7.61 -16.21
C GLY A 44 -7.05 6.79 -15.69
N LEU A 45 -6.76 5.63 -16.31
CA LEU A 45 -5.61 4.80 -15.92
C LEU A 45 -4.27 5.52 -16.13
N LEU A 46 -4.11 6.22 -17.26
CA LEU A 46 -2.90 7.01 -17.54
C LEU A 46 -2.73 8.17 -16.54
N SER A 47 -3.82 8.80 -16.11
CA SER A 47 -3.79 9.81 -15.05
C SER A 47 -3.29 9.21 -13.74
N ASN A 48 -3.87 8.08 -13.31
CA ASN A 48 -3.46 7.41 -12.07
C ASN A 48 -1.96 7.02 -12.11
N MET A 49 -1.49 6.49 -13.23
CA MET A 49 -0.06 6.18 -13.42
C MET A 49 0.86 7.40 -13.25
N ALA A 50 0.41 8.59 -13.65
CA ALA A 50 1.18 9.83 -13.47
C ALA A 50 1.17 10.31 -12.01
N ASP A 51 0.16 9.92 -11.23
CA ASP A 51 0.07 10.20 -9.80
C ASP A 51 1.08 9.34 -9.03
N GLU A 52 1.27 8.07 -9.39
CA GLU A 52 2.25 7.18 -8.75
C GLU A 52 3.69 7.71 -8.80
N ALA A 53 4.07 8.36 -9.90
CA ALA A 53 5.39 9.00 -10.01
C ALA A 53 5.56 10.16 -9.02
N ARG A 54 4.46 10.88 -8.71
CA ARG A 54 4.48 11.94 -7.69
C ARG A 54 4.48 11.35 -6.29
N HIS A 55 3.72 10.27 -6.06
CA HIS A 55 3.73 9.54 -4.79
C HIS A 55 5.13 9.03 -4.46
N ASP A 56 5.77 8.33 -5.39
CA ASP A 56 7.15 7.84 -5.25
C ASP A 56 8.13 8.96 -4.91
N ALA A 57 8.08 10.09 -5.65
CA ALA A 57 8.98 11.21 -5.41
C ALA A 57 8.82 11.80 -3.99
N VAL A 58 7.58 11.99 -3.53
CA VAL A 58 7.30 12.56 -2.22
C VAL A 58 7.63 11.57 -1.10
N LEU A 59 7.32 10.29 -1.27
CA LEU A 59 7.64 9.24 -0.29
C LEU A 59 9.15 8.98 -0.21
N THR A 60 9.86 9.04 -1.34
CA THR A 60 11.32 8.97 -1.38
C THR A 60 11.95 10.15 -0.64
N LEU A 61 11.42 11.37 -0.84
CA LEU A 61 11.86 12.55 -0.09
C LEU A 61 11.56 12.43 1.41
N ALA A 62 10.41 11.87 1.78
CA ALA A 62 10.08 11.57 3.17
C ALA A 62 11.08 10.55 3.75
N ALA A 63 11.30 9.42 3.08
CA ALA A 63 12.24 8.39 3.51
C ALA A 63 13.65 8.95 3.73
N SER A 64 14.16 9.80 2.82
CA SER A 64 15.50 10.40 2.93
C SER A 64 15.63 11.40 4.08
N LYS A 65 14.54 12.08 4.43
CA LYS A 65 14.48 13.08 5.51
C LYS A 65 14.33 12.42 6.89
N PHE A 66 13.41 11.47 7.01
CA PHE A 66 13.08 10.81 8.27
C PHE A 66 14.10 9.75 8.66
N ARG A 67 14.61 8.98 7.69
CA ARG A 67 15.63 7.92 7.89
C ARG A 67 15.25 6.94 9.00
N LEU A 68 13.95 6.60 9.06
CA LEU A 68 13.40 5.68 10.05
C LEU A 68 13.48 4.22 9.62
N SER A 69 13.62 3.94 8.31
CA SER A 69 13.85 2.60 7.82
C SER A 69 15.27 2.14 8.15
N THR A 70 15.40 0.89 8.60
CA THR A 70 16.69 0.22 8.72
C THR A 70 17.09 -0.42 7.39
N GLN A 71 18.36 -0.80 7.27
CA GLN A 71 18.82 -1.59 6.11
C GLN A 71 18.05 -2.92 5.98
N GLN A 72 17.66 -3.54 7.09
CA GLN A 72 16.84 -4.74 7.08
C GLN A 72 15.43 -4.45 6.53
N ASP A 73 14.82 -3.33 6.91
CA ASP A 73 13.49 -2.97 6.41
C ASP A 73 13.52 -2.74 4.89
N ASP A 74 14.57 -2.10 4.36
CA ASP A 74 14.72 -1.92 2.90
C ASP A 74 14.95 -3.26 2.17
N GLN A 75 15.68 -4.21 2.77
CA GLN A 75 15.85 -5.55 2.21
C GLN A 75 14.54 -6.36 2.21
N ASP A 76 13.80 -6.30 3.32
CA ASP A 76 12.51 -6.97 3.44
C ASP A 76 11.48 -6.38 2.47
N ALA A 77 11.46 -5.05 2.31
CA ALA A 77 10.63 -4.36 1.33
C ALA A 77 10.97 -4.78 -0.10
N ALA A 78 12.26 -4.89 -0.44
CA ALA A 78 12.69 -5.38 -1.75
C ALA A 78 12.29 -6.86 -1.98
N ALA A 79 12.32 -7.71 -0.95
CA ALA A 79 11.85 -9.08 -1.05
C ALA A 79 10.33 -9.15 -1.24
N LEU A 80 9.56 -8.33 -0.52
CA LEU A 80 8.11 -8.20 -0.73
C LEU A 80 7.80 -7.71 -2.15
N LYS A 81 8.53 -6.72 -2.65
CA LYS A 81 8.43 -6.24 -4.04
C LYS A 81 8.58 -7.38 -5.03
N ALA A 82 9.64 -8.19 -4.90
CA ALA A 82 9.85 -9.35 -5.76
C ALA A 82 8.70 -10.37 -5.68
N ASP A 83 8.16 -10.62 -4.47
CA ASP A 83 6.99 -11.49 -4.28
C ASP A 83 5.75 -10.95 -5.04
N TRP A 84 5.52 -9.64 -5.01
CA TRP A 84 4.40 -8.98 -5.71
C TRP A 84 4.57 -8.98 -7.22
N GLU A 85 5.77 -8.69 -7.72
CA GLU A 85 6.09 -8.75 -9.16
C GLU A 85 5.88 -10.15 -9.72
N ALA A 86 6.42 -11.16 -9.04
CA ALA A 86 6.34 -12.56 -9.44
C ALA A 86 4.95 -13.18 -9.28
N HIS A 87 4.03 -12.53 -8.54
CA HIS A 87 2.71 -13.09 -8.30
C HIS A 87 1.91 -13.23 -9.62
N PRO A 88 1.27 -14.40 -9.88
CA PRO A 88 0.66 -14.72 -11.17
C PRO A 88 -0.71 -14.06 -11.44
N ASP A 89 -1.31 -13.45 -10.40
CA ASP A 89 -2.59 -12.73 -10.56
C ASP A 89 -2.48 -11.59 -11.56
N HIS A 90 -3.61 -11.27 -12.17
CA HIS A 90 -3.70 -10.21 -13.17
C HIS A 90 -3.14 -8.88 -12.64
N PRO A 91 -2.32 -8.15 -13.42
CA PRO A 91 -1.69 -6.89 -13.00
C PRO A 91 -2.67 -5.88 -12.38
N LEU A 92 -3.81 -5.60 -13.04
CA LEU A 92 -4.87 -4.73 -12.48
C LEU A 92 -5.39 -5.20 -11.12
N VAL A 93 -5.44 -6.51 -10.88
CA VAL A 93 -5.88 -7.06 -9.59
C VAL A 93 -4.80 -6.88 -8.53
N LYS A 94 -3.51 -6.99 -8.89
CA LYS A 94 -2.40 -6.69 -7.98
C LYS A 94 -2.41 -5.23 -7.55
N ALA A 95 -2.54 -4.29 -8.50
CA ALA A 95 -2.69 -2.86 -8.24
C ALA A 95 -3.89 -2.58 -7.30
N PHE A 96 -5.07 -3.07 -7.69
CA PHE A 96 -6.29 -2.94 -6.88
C PHE A 96 -6.11 -3.42 -5.43
N VAL A 97 -5.54 -4.62 -5.23
CA VAL A 97 -5.35 -5.18 -3.88
C VAL A 97 -4.33 -4.37 -3.08
N LEU A 98 -3.25 -3.91 -3.71
CA LEU A 98 -2.22 -3.14 -3.05
C LEU A 98 -2.76 -1.79 -2.55
N GLU A 99 -3.44 -1.03 -3.41
CA GLU A 99 -4.05 0.26 -3.06
C GLU A 99 -5.11 0.11 -1.97
N ASN A 100 -6.06 -0.82 -2.15
CA ASN A 100 -7.22 -0.94 -1.26
C ASN A 100 -6.90 -1.55 0.11
N ALA A 101 -5.79 -2.27 0.25
CA ALA A 101 -5.53 -3.04 1.46
C ALA A 101 -4.16 -2.83 2.09
N VAL A 102 -3.19 -2.27 1.36
CA VAL A 102 -1.91 -1.84 1.92
C VAL A 102 -1.91 -0.32 2.03
N PHE A 103 -2.05 0.41 0.91
CA PHE A 103 -1.98 1.87 0.91
C PHE A 103 -3.11 2.52 1.73
N PHE A 104 -4.32 1.99 1.60
CA PHE A 104 -5.46 2.41 2.42
C PHE A 104 -5.22 2.29 3.94
N VAL A 105 -4.34 1.40 4.39
CA VAL A 105 -4.05 1.18 5.81
C VAL A 105 -2.86 2.04 6.28
N ILE A 106 -1.81 2.18 5.46
CA ILE A 106 -0.60 2.92 5.85
C ILE A 106 -0.85 4.43 5.90
N LEU A 107 -1.68 4.99 5.01
CA LEU A 107 -1.90 6.44 4.95
C LEU A 107 -2.62 6.99 6.19
N PRO A 108 -3.72 6.38 6.69
CA PRO A 108 -4.28 6.75 7.99
C PRO A 108 -3.29 6.55 9.14
N PHE A 109 -2.43 5.52 9.10
CA PHE A 109 -1.43 5.31 10.13
C PHE A 109 -0.41 6.45 10.20
N MET A 110 0.14 6.86 9.05
CA MET A 110 1.01 8.04 8.94
C MET A 110 0.29 9.32 9.40
N ARG A 111 -1.01 9.44 9.10
CA ARG A 111 -1.82 10.59 9.56
C ARG A 111 -2.00 10.66 11.08
N LEU A 112 -2.08 9.51 11.74
CA LEU A 112 -2.29 9.42 13.19
C LEU A 112 -0.99 9.52 13.98
N PHE A 113 0.08 8.85 13.50
CA PHE A 113 1.31 8.66 14.26
C PHE A 113 2.52 9.40 13.69
N GLY A 114 2.44 9.88 12.45
CA GLY A 114 3.49 10.70 11.84
C GLY A 114 3.50 12.14 12.35
N ASP A 115 4.59 12.85 12.05
CA ASP A 115 4.74 14.27 12.36
C ASP A 115 3.92 15.17 11.42
N ALA A 116 4.03 16.49 11.54
CA ALA A 116 3.28 17.41 10.69
C ALA A 116 3.56 17.21 9.19
N ALA A 117 4.79 16.84 8.80
CA ALA A 117 5.13 16.65 7.39
C ALA A 117 4.57 15.33 6.86
N LEU A 118 4.72 14.21 7.59
CA LEU A 118 4.15 12.92 7.19
C LEU A 118 2.62 12.97 7.13
N ARG A 119 1.98 13.74 8.03
CA ARG A 119 0.52 13.94 7.99
C ARG A 119 0.07 14.68 6.73
N THR A 120 0.85 15.65 6.26
CA THR A 120 0.56 16.37 5.00
C THR A 120 0.76 15.43 3.81
N VAL A 121 1.91 14.77 3.71
CA VAL A 121 2.21 13.80 2.65
C VAL A 121 1.12 12.74 2.55
N ALA A 122 0.77 12.12 3.67
CA ALA A 122 -0.25 11.07 3.69
C ALA A 122 -1.66 11.58 3.39
N ARG A 123 -1.97 12.86 3.68
CA ARG A 123 -3.25 13.46 3.33
C ARG A 123 -3.35 13.71 1.82
N ASP A 124 -2.28 14.21 1.22
CA ASP A 124 -2.25 14.54 -0.20
C ASP A 124 -2.39 13.25 -1.02
N ILE A 125 -1.58 12.22 -0.71
CA ILE A 125 -1.66 10.91 -1.36
C ILE A 125 -3.03 10.26 -1.14
N ALA A 126 -3.58 10.30 0.08
CA ALA A 126 -4.90 9.69 0.35
C ALA A 126 -6.06 10.31 -0.46
N GLY A 127 -5.91 11.57 -0.91
CA GLY A 127 -6.88 12.21 -1.79
C GLY A 127 -6.95 11.50 -3.14
N ASP A 128 -5.79 11.22 -3.73
CA ASP A 128 -5.65 10.56 -5.03
C ASP A 128 -6.05 9.08 -4.92
N GLU A 129 -5.50 8.37 -3.91
CA GLU A 129 -5.74 6.94 -3.66
C GLU A 129 -7.21 6.56 -3.43
N THR A 130 -8.00 7.47 -2.86
CA THR A 130 -9.44 7.21 -2.70
C THR A 130 -10.13 7.10 -4.07
N GLY A 131 -9.71 7.91 -5.04
CA GLY A 131 -10.17 7.87 -6.42
C GLY A 131 -9.66 6.64 -7.15
N HIS A 132 -8.36 6.35 -7.05
CA HIS A 132 -7.72 5.19 -7.67
C HIS A 132 -8.36 3.89 -7.20
N ALA A 133 -8.46 3.70 -5.88
CA ALA A 133 -9.04 2.51 -5.28
C ALA A 133 -10.48 2.24 -5.74
N ALA A 134 -11.31 3.29 -5.82
CA ALA A 134 -12.69 3.17 -6.30
C ALA A 134 -12.74 2.83 -7.79
N PHE A 135 -11.91 3.49 -8.60
CA PHE A 135 -11.85 3.30 -10.05
C PHE A 135 -11.33 1.90 -10.42
N HIS A 136 -10.19 1.46 -9.86
CA HIS A 136 -9.62 0.15 -10.12
C HIS A 136 -10.52 -0.99 -9.60
N ARG A 137 -11.23 -0.79 -8.49
CA ARG A 137 -12.25 -1.73 -8.01
C ARG A 137 -13.36 -1.92 -9.02
N GLN A 138 -13.91 -0.82 -9.54
CA GLN A 138 -14.99 -0.90 -10.53
C GLN A 138 -14.51 -1.56 -11.82
N LEU A 139 -13.31 -1.19 -12.29
CA LEU A 139 -12.71 -1.80 -13.48
C LEU A 139 -12.50 -3.31 -13.31
N ALA A 140 -12.01 -3.76 -12.15
CA ALA A 140 -11.84 -5.18 -11.86
C ALA A 140 -13.19 -5.93 -11.90
N ILE A 141 -14.26 -5.32 -11.38
CA ILE A 141 -15.63 -5.88 -11.44
C ILE A 141 -16.10 -6.00 -12.89
N ASP A 142 -15.94 -4.94 -13.69
CA ASP A 142 -16.41 -4.90 -15.08
C ASP A 142 -15.67 -5.92 -15.97
N LEU A 143 -14.37 -6.12 -15.70
CA LEU A 143 -13.55 -7.15 -16.35
C LEU A 143 -13.72 -8.55 -15.74
N LYS A 144 -14.59 -8.71 -14.73
CA LYS A 144 -14.83 -9.97 -14.01
C LYS A 144 -13.56 -10.59 -13.43
N LEU A 145 -12.65 -9.74 -12.99
CA LEU A 145 -11.41 -10.13 -12.35
C LEU A 145 -11.61 -10.31 -10.85
N SER A 146 -10.95 -11.31 -10.28
CA SER A 146 -10.95 -11.57 -8.84
C SER A 146 -9.54 -11.95 -8.38
N TYR A 147 -9.16 -11.54 -7.18
CA TYR A 147 -7.89 -11.96 -6.60
C TYR A 147 -7.95 -13.39 -6.07
N SER A 148 -6.83 -14.10 -6.22
CA SER A 148 -6.67 -15.45 -5.71
C SER A 148 -6.41 -15.47 -4.20
N ARG A 149 -6.60 -16.64 -3.57
CA ARG A 149 -6.25 -16.81 -2.15
C ARG A 149 -4.76 -16.62 -1.87
N SER A 150 -3.88 -16.88 -2.86
CA SER A 150 -2.45 -16.63 -2.70
C SER A 150 -2.16 -15.13 -2.65
N LEU A 151 -2.84 -14.31 -3.46
CA LEU A 151 -2.68 -12.86 -3.39
C LEU A 151 -3.18 -12.30 -2.06
N ASP A 152 -4.31 -12.80 -1.54
CA ASP A 152 -4.78 -12.41 -0.20
C ASP A 152 -3.77 -12.76 0.89
N ARG A 153 -3.08 -13.91 0.79
CA ARG A 153 -2.01 -14.26 1.73
C ARG A 153 -0.81 -13.32 1.61
N LEU A 154 -0.41 -12.95 0.39
CA LEU A 154 0.68 -11.99 0.18
C LEU A 154 0.33 -10.63 0.78
N ARG A 155 -0.87 -10.11 0.50
CA ARG A 155 -1.42 -8.89 1.09
C ARG A 155 -1.38 -8.92 2.63
N ARG A 156 -1.83 -10.01 3.26
CA ARG A 156 -1.77 -10.17 4.71
C ARG A 156 -0.34 -10.18 5.23
N LYS A 157 0.56 -10.94 4.60
CA LYS A 157 1.99 -10.99 4.93
C LYS A 157 2.61 -9.59 4.90
N THR A 158 2.29 -8.79 3.87
CA THR A 158 2.75 -7.40 3.75
C THR A 158 2.25 -6.54 4.92
N VAL A 159 0.95 -6.56 5.21
CA VAL A 159 0.37 -5.78 6.33
C VAL A 159 0.88 -6.25 7.69
N GLU A 160 1.01 -7.56 7.90
CA GLU A 160 1.56 -8.14 9.12
C GLU A 160 3.01 -7.70 9.35
N TRP A 161 3.85 -7.70 8.31
CA TRP A 161 5.22 -7.22 8.41
C TRP A 161 5.29 -5.73 8.75
N LEU A 162 4.47 -4.89 8.08
CA LEU A 162 4.39 -3.45 8.35
C LEU A 162 4.11 -3.13 9.83
N PHE A 163 3.24 -3.91 10.47
CA PHE A 163 2.74 -3.61 11.82
C PHE A 163 3.18 -4.60 12.91
N SER A 164 4.10 -5.52 12.64
CA SER A 164 4.49 -6.58 13.60
C SER A 164 5.03 -6.06 14.94
N GLY A 165 5.61 -4.86 14.96
CA GLY A 165 6.12 -4.21 16.18
C GLY A 165 5.08 -3.35 16.92
N VAL A 166 3.92 -3.07 16.33
CA VAL A 166 2.91 -2.18 16.92
C VAL A 166 2.14 -2.90 18.01
N LYS A 167 2.30 -2.45 19.26
CA LYS A 167 1.54 -3.01 20.38
C LYS A 167 0.24 -2.25 20.56
N CYS A 168 -0.88 -2.86 20.17
CA CYS A 168 -2.20 -2.37 20.55
C CYS A 168 -2.48 -2.75 22.01
N SER A 169 -2.46 -1.78 22.91
CA SER A 169 -3.07 -1.98 24.23
C SER A 169 -4.58 -2.04 24.01
N THR A 170 -5.17 -3.24 24.09
CA THR A 170 -6.62 -3.34 24.14
C THR A 170 -7.11 -2.61 25.41
N PRO A 171 -8.09 -1.70 25.34
CA PRO A 171 -8.67 -1.10 26.54
C PRO A 171 -9.35 -2.17 27.42
N PHE A 172 -9.58 -3.36 26.87
CA PHE A 172 -9.93 -4.57 27.59
C PHE A 172 -8.74 -5.52 27.58
N GLY A 173 -7.96 -5.50 28.66
CA GLY A 173 -6.79 -6.35 28.83
C GLY A 173 -7.12 -7.82 28.56
N ASN A 174 -6.27 -8.46 27.75
CA ASN A 174 -6.03 -9.89 27.61
C ASN A 174 -7.12 -10.81 28.24
N GLN A 175 -8.32 -10.84 27.66
CA GLN A 175 -9.37 -11.75 28.10
C GLN A 175 -9.02 -13.15 27.58
N ARG A 176 -8.70 -14.01 28.54
CA ARG A 176 -8.23 -15.38 28.43
C ARG A 176 -9.07 -16.24 27.48
N LYS A 177 -8.35 -17.07 26.71
CA LYS A 177 -8.69 -18.39 26.16
C LYS A 177 -10.19 -18.74 26.10
N PHE A 178 -10.75 -18.72 24.89
CA PHE A 178 -11.84 -19.63 24.55
C PHE A 178 -11.27 -21.05 24.50
N THR A 179 -11.51 -21.82 25.55
CA THR A 179 -11.55 -23.29 25.46
C THR A 179 -12.98 -23.72 25.16
N PRO A 180 -13.16 -24.76 24.33
CA PRO A 180 -14.46 -25.19 23.81
C PRO A 180 -15.44 -25.66 24.89
#